data_AF-B7R2S5-F1
#
_entry.id   AF-B7R2S5-F1
#
_cell.length_a   1.000
_cell.length_b   1.000
_cell.length_c   1.000
_cell.angle_alpha   90.00
_cell.angle_beta   90.00
_cell.angle_gamma   90.00
#
_symmetry.space_group_name_H-M   'P 1'
#
loop_
_entity.id
_entity.type
_entity.pdbx_description
1 polymer ?
#
loop_
_entity_poly.entity_id
_entity_poly.type
_entity_poly.pdbx_seq_one_letter_code
_entity_poly.pdbx_strand_id
1 'polypeptide(L)'
;MRELKPENKFALTVYLWGAITGVISGALSVQNRAAWVLGALMFLITDVFVRAILKDDLPEELKGLEGKELRGAILRKAFWGWFLFWLYFTMLVYTVGIDFKPVPYSNQSLLAQMMNST
;
A
#
# COMPACT_ATOMS: atom_id res chain seq x y z
N MET A 1 18.11 20.77 -10.72
CA MET A 1 17.02 19.96 -10.11
C MET A 1 17.09 20.14 -8.61
N ARG A 2 15.99 20.45 -7.91
CA ARG A 2 15.99 20.55 -6.43
C ARG A 2 16.31 19.17 -5.85
N GLU A 3 17.30 19.09 -4.96
CA GLU A 3 17.59 17.86 -4.24
C GLU A 3 16.37 17.48 -3.37
N LEU A 4 15.87 16.26 -3.56
CA LEU A 4 14.79 15.72 -2.73
C LEU A 4 15.34 15.40 -1.35
N LYS A 5 14.69 15.96 -0.32
CA LYS A 5 15.02 15.68 1.07
C LYS A 5 14.93 14.16 1.35
N PRO A 6 15.84 13.58 2.15
CA PRO A 6 15.82 12.15 2.50
C PRO A 6 14.49 11.65 3.03
N GLU A 7 13.73 12.49 3.76
CA GLU A 7 12.41 12.15 4.28
C GLU A 7 11.39 11.91 3.16
N ASN A 8 11.44 12.72 2.11
CA ASN A 8 10.55 12.58 0.96
C ASN A 8 10.88 11.33 0.16
N LYS A 9 12.18 11.03 -0.02
CA LYS A 9 12.65 9.80 -0.67
C LYS A 9 12.19 8.56 0.10
N PHE A 10 12.29 8.60 1.43
CA PHE A 10 11.78 7.54 2.29
C PHE A 10 10.27 7.34 2.14
N ALA A 11 9.49 8.41 2.26
CA ALA A 11 8.04 8.34 2.11
C ALA A 11 7.63 7.77 0.74
N LEU A 12 8.24 8.26 -0.34
CA LEU A 12 7.99 7.76 -1.70
C LEU A 12 8.34 6.28 -1.85
N THR A 13 9.44 5.83 -1.25
CA THR A 13 9.84 4.42 -1.28
C THR A 13 8.83 3.54 -0.54
N VAL A 14 8.34 4.00 0.60
CA VAL A 14 7.32 3.30 1.39
C VAL A 14 5.98 3.24 0.62
N TYR A 15 5.57 4.34 -0.02
CA TYR A 15 4.37 4.39 -0.83
C TYR A 15 4.45 3.48 -2.05
N LEU A 16 5.60 3.47 -2.72
CA LEU A 16 5.87 2.56 -3.83
C LEU A 16 5.77 1.10 -3.38
N TRP A 17 6.37 0.77 -2.24
CA TRP A 17 6.27 -0.59 -1.70
C TRP A 17 4.83 -0.96 -1.37
N GLY A 18 4.09 -0.08 -0.70
CA GLY A 18 2.67 -0.28 -0.38
C GLY A 18 1.81 -0.47 -1.63
N ALA A 19 2.09 0.27 -2.71
CA ALA A 19 1.41 0.10 -3.98
C ALA A 19 1.71 -1.27 -4.62
N ILE A 20 2.99 -1.68 -4.67
CA ILE A 20 3.39 -2.99 -5.22
C ILE A 20 2.74 -4.12 -4.43
N THR A 21 2.84 -4.11 -3.10
CA THR A 21 2.25 -5.15 -2.26
C THR A 21 0.73 -5.13 -2.35
N GLY A 22 0.11 -3.95 -2.48
CA GLY A 22 -1.33 -3.79 -2.66
C GLY A 22 -1.83 -4.38 -3.98
N VAL A 23 -1.12 -4.15 -5.09
CA VAL A 23 -1.45 -4.75 -6.39
C VAL A 23 -1.37 -6.27 -6.34
N ILE A 24 -0.28 -6.82 -5.78
CA ILE A 24 -0.11 -8.27 -5.63
C ILE A 24 -1.23 -8.85 -4.75
N SER A 25 -1.50 -8.22 -3.61
CA SER A 25 -2.56 -8.59 -2.67
C SER A 25 -3.93 -8.62 -3.35
N GLY A 26 -4.31 -7.54 -4.03
CA GLY A 26 -5.60 -7.43 -4.72
C GLY A 26 -5.75 -8.43 -5.85
N ALA A 27 -4.71 -8.61 -6.68
CA ALA A 27 -4.73 -9.56 -7.80
C ALA A 27 -4.91 -11.01 -7.32
N LEU A 28 -4.20 -11.40 -6.25
CA LEU A 28 -4.36 -12.74 -5.67
C LEU A 28 -5.73 -12.92 -4.99
N SER A 29 -6.26 -11.85 -4.39
CA SER A 29 -7.57 -11.86 -3.74
C SER A 29 -8.75 -12.09 -4.68
N VAL A 30 -8.59 -11.87 -5.99
CA VAL A 30 -9.60 -12.24 -7.00
C VAL A 30 -9.85 -13.75 -6.99
N GLN A 31 -8.80 -14.56 -6.81
CA GLN A 31 -8.90 -16.02 -6.83
C GLN A 31 -9.19 -16.61 -5.44
N ASN A 32 -8.51 -16.09 -4.42
CA ASN A 32 -8.70 -16.55 -3.04
C ASN A 32 -8.75 -15.35 -2.11
N ARG A 33 -9.93 -15.12 -1.50
CA ARG A 33 -10.13 -14.01 -0.56
C ARG A 33 -9.05 -13.97 0.51
N ALA A 34 -8.62 -15.10 1.08
CA ALA A 34 -7.60 -15.14 2.14
C ALA A 34 -6.21 -14.67 1.68
N ALA A 35 -5.96 -14.52 0.38
CA ALA A 35 -4.67 -14.09 -0.16
C ALA A 35 -4.28 -12.64 0.24
N TRP A 36 -5.22 -11.81 0.69
CA TRP A 36 -4.89 -10.48 1.22
C TRP A 36 -3.94 -10.58 2.43
N VAL A 37 -3.98 -11.67 3.18
CA VAL A 37 -3.07 -11.93 4.31
C VAL A 37 -1.63 -12.12 3.82
N LEU A 38 -1.41 -12.76 2.68
CA LEU A 38 -0.08 -12.87 2.07
C LEU A 38 0.46 -11.49 1.70
N GLY A 39 -0.40 -10.65 1.11
CA GLY A 39 -0.08 -9.24 0.85
C GLY A 39 0.28 -8.47 2.12
N ALA A 40 -0.43 -8.72 3.22
CA ALA A 40 -0.14 -8.09 4.50
C ALA A 40 1.21 -8.53 5.09
N LEU A 41 1.56 -9.82 4.95
CA LEU A 41 2.84 -10.36 5.42
C LEU A 41 4.05 -9.74 4.70
N MET A 42 3.87 -9.22 3.47
CA MET A 42 4.93 -8.50 2.75
C MET A 42 5.40 -7.23 3.46
N PHE A 43 4.62 -6.70 4.41
CA PHE A 43 5.07 -5.60 5.27
C PHE A 43 6.35 -5.93 6.04
N LEU A 44 6.53 -7.19 6.45
CA LEU A 44 7.70 -7.62 7.22
C LEU A 44 9.01 -7.54 6.43
N ILE A 45 8.91 -7.41 5.10
CA ILE A 45 10.02 -7.28 4.15
C ILE A 45 10.29 -5.80 3.81
N THR A 46 9.48 -4.86 4.32
CA THR A 46 9.61 -3.42 4.03
C THR A 46 11.00 -2.90 4.40
N ASP A 47 11.60 -3.38 5.50
CA ASP A 47 12.94 -2.92 5.90
C ASP A 47 14.01 -3.31 4.88
N VAL A 48 13.91 -4.51 4.30
CA VAL A 48 14.81 -4.98 3.24
C VAL A 48 14.63 -4.14 1.98
N PHE A 49 13.39 -3.90 1.58
CA PHE A 49 13.07 -3.11 0.38
C PHE A 49 13.57 -1.66 0.50
N VAL A 50 13.28 -1.01 1.63
CA VAL A 50 13.71 0.37 1.91
C VAL A 50 15.23 0.49 1.88
N ARG A 51 15.94 -0.44 2.53
CA ARG A 51 17.41 -0.45 2.54
C ARG A 51 18.00 -0.70 1.16
N ALA A 52 17.39 -1.59 0.37
CA ALA A 52 17.84 -1.88 -0.99
C ALA A 52 17.74 -0.67 -1.92
N ILE A 53 16.67 0.14 -1.79
CA ILE A 53 16.44 1.32 -2.63
C ILE A 53 17.21 2.55 -2.13
N LEU A 54 17.15 2.85 -0.84
CA LEU A 54 17.71 4.09 -0.29
C LEU A 54 19.19 3.97 0.07
N LYS A 55 19.70 2.77 0.35
CA LYS A 55 21.10 2.54 0.78
C LYS A 55 21.51 3.51 1.90
N ASP A 56 22.31 4.52 1.59
CA ASP A 56 22.88 5.51 2.52
C ASP A 56 21.98 6.76 2.72
N ASP A 57 20.97 6.93 1.88
CA ASP A 57 20.06 8.09 1.82
C ASP A 57 18.88 7.97 2.82
N LEU A 58 19.12 7.32 3.96
CA LEU A 58 18.15 7.20 5.05
C LEU A 58 17.95 8.55 5.77
N PRO A 59 16.75 8.84 6.30
CA PRO A 59 16.50 9.99 7.17
C PRO A 59 17.47 10.06 8.36
N GLU A 60 17.84 11.25 8.81
CA GLU A 60 18.82 11.45 9.91
C GLU A 60 18.41 10.72 11.21
N GLU A 61 17.12 10.69 11.52
CA GLU A 61 16.57 9.97 12.68
C GLU A 61 16.85 8.45 12.67
N LEU A 62 17.12 7.90 11.49
CA LEU A 62 17.44 6.49 11.29
C LEU A 62 18.95 6.26 11.12
N LYS A 63 19.73 7.33 10.88
CA LYS A 63 21.19 7.25 10.80
C LYS A 63 21.75 7.04 12.20
N GLY A 64 22.51 5.96 12.39
CA GLY A 64 23.12 5.59 13.68
C GLY A 64 22.37 4.50 14.46
N LEU A 65 21.19 4.09 14.01
CA LEU A 65 20.55 2.87 14.51
C LEU A 65 21.10 1.65 13.76
N GLU A 66 21.34 0.55 14.47
CA GLU A 66 21.87 -0.69 13.88
C GLU A 66 21.00 -1.91 14.15
N GLY A 67 21.18 -2.95 13.34
CA GLY A 67 20.55 -4.27 13.52
C GLY A 67 19.03 -4.22 13.67
N LYS A 68 18.55 -4.75 14.80
CA LYS A 68 17.11 -4.87 15.12
C LYS A 68 16.44 -3.52 15.41
N GLU A 69 17.16 -2.56 15.98
CA GLU A 69 16.60 -1.25 16.31
C GLU A 69 16.28 -0.45 15.05
N LEU A 70 17.18 -0.45 14.08
CA LEU A 70 16.95 0.16 12.77
C LEU A 70 15.77 -0.48 12.04
N ARG A 71 15.66 -1.81 12.08
CA ARG A 71 14.53 -2.53 11.48
C ARG A 71 13.21 -2.12 12.13
N GLY A 72 13.16 -2.10 13.47
CA GLY A 72 11.96 -1.67 14.20
C GLY A 72 11.57 -0.23 13.91
N ALA A 73 12.56 0.68 13.84
CA ALA A 73 12.32 2.08 13.55
C ALA A 73 11.81 2.31 12.12
N ILE A 74 12.39 1.63 11.11
CA ILE A 74 11.89 1.66 9.73
C ILE A 74 10.46 1.16 9.66
N LEU A 75 10.16 0.00 10.25
CA LEU A 75 8.80 -0.57 10.21
C LEU A 75 7.79 0.34 10.88
N ARG A 76 8.08 0.89 12.06
CA ARG A 76 7.17 1.83 12.75
C ARG A 76 6.92 3.09 11.93
N LYS A 77 7.97 3.68 11.35
CA LYS A 77 7.85 4.90 10.52
C LYS A 77 7.12 4.62 9.20
N ALA A 78 7.34 3.45 8.60
CA ALA A 78 6.72 3.05 7.34
C ALA A 78 5.27 2.56 7.50
N PHE A 79 4.85 2.09 8.68
CA PHE A 79 3.59 1.38 8.88
C PHE A 79 2.38 2.10 8.29
N TRP A 80 2.12 3.35 8.70
CA TRP A 80 0.93 4.06 8.23
C TRP A 80 0.97 4.41 6.74
N GLY A 81 2.14 4.82 6.24
CA GLY A 81 2.32 5.12 4.83
C GLY A 81 2.12 3.88 3.96
N TRP A 82 2.72 2.75 4.37
CA TRP A 82 2.59 1.48 3.70
C TRP A 82 1.15 0.94 3.78
N PHE A 83 0.55 0.92 4.98
CA PHE A 83 -0.76 0.33 5.23
C PHE A 83 -1.86 0.99 4.41
N LEU A 84 -1.87 2.33 4.36
CA LEU A 84 -2.89 3.07 3.59
C LEU A 84 -2.76 2.81 2.09
N PHE A 85 -1.53 2.80 1.56
CA PHE A 85 -1.28 2.50 0.15
C PHE A 85 -1.61 1.05 -0.18
N TRP A 86 -1.18 0.11 0.66
CA TRP A 86 -1.47 -1.31 0.50
C TRP A 86 -2.97 -1.57 0.49
N LEU A 87 -3.73 -1.00 1.43
CA LEU A 87 -5.18 -1.17 1.51
C LEU A 87 -5.88 -0.56 0.30
N TYR A 88 -5.50 0.67 -0.07
CA TYR A 88 -6.06 1.36 -1.24
C TYR A 88 -5.85 0.54 -2.52
N PHE A 89 -4.62 0.14 -2.82
CA PHE A 89 -4.31 -0.62 -4.04
C PHE A 89 -4.89 -2.03 -4.00
N THR A 90 -4.92 -2.70 -2.85
CA THR A 90 -5.58 -4.00 -2.70
C THR A 90 -7.05 -3.91 -3.10
N MET A 91 -7.79 -2.94 -2.56
CA MET A 91 -9.21 -2.77 -2.85
C MET A 91 -9.44 -2.35 -4.31
N LEU A 92 -8.61 -1.44 -4.83
CA LEU A 92 -8.68 -1.00 -6.22
C LEU A 92 -8.50 -2.18 -7.19
N VAL A 93 -7.40 -2.93 -7.04
CA VAL A 93 -7.10 -4.05 -7.94
C VAL A 93 -8.11 -5.18 -7.77
N TYR A 94 -8.54 -5.47 -6.55
CA TYR A 94 -9.59 -6.45 -6.31
C TYR A 94 -10.91 -6.05 -6.98
N THR A 95 -11.33 -4.80 -6.83
CA THR A 95 -12.59 -4.28 -7.43
C THR A 95 -12.57 -4.34 -8.94
N VAL A 96 -11.43 -3.97 -9.55
CA VAL A 96 -11.21 -4.10 -10.99
C VAL A 96 -11.23 -5.58 -11.40
N GLY A 97 -10.57 -6.45 -10.65
CA GLY A 97 -10.45 -7.87 -10.97
C GLY A 97 -11.74 -8.69 -10.85
N ILE A 98 -12.71 -8.25 -10.05
CA ILE A 98 -14.02 -8.91 -9.94
C ILE A 98 -15.10 -8.31 -10.86
N ASP A 99 -14.73 -7.34 -11.72
CA ASP A 99 -15.68 -6.59 -12.56
C ASP A 99 -16.89 -6.08 -11.76
N PHE A 100 -16.63 -5.40 -10.64
CA PHE A 100 -17.68 -4.99 -9.70
C PHE A 100 -18.78 -4.18 -10.40
N LYS A 101 -20.00 -4.72 -10.41
CA LYS A 101 -21.20 -4.01 -10.88
C LYS A 101 -21.93 -3.42 -9.68
N PRO A 102 -22.11 -2.09 -9.62
CA PRO A 102 -22.89 -1.48 -8.55
C PRO A 102 -24.35 -1.93 -8.66
N VAL A 103 -24.89 -2.48 -7.57
CA VAL A 103 -26.30 -2.87 -7.48
C VAL A 103 -26.98 -1.91 -6.48
N PRO A 104 -28.03 -1.19 -6.89
CA PRO A 104 -28.75 -0.33 -5.97
C PRO A 104 -29.48 -1.18 -4.92
N TYR A 105 -29.32 -0.80 -3.65
CA TYR A 105 -30.02 -1.45 -2.53
C TYR A 105 -31.53 -1.20 -2.52
N SER A 106 -32.00 -0.14 -3.22
CA SER A 106 -33.40 0.22 -3.35
C SER A 106 -33.64 0.99 -4.65
N ASN A 107 -34.81 0.78 -5.28
CA ASN A 107 -35.25 1.48 -6.49
C ASN A 107 -35.42 3.00 -6.29
N GLN A 108 -35.47 3.47 -5.05
CA GLN A 108 -35.52 4.91 -4.72
C GLN A 108 -34.14 5.53 -4.47
N SER A 109 -33.09 4.71 -4.40
CA SER A 109 -31.74 5.20 -4.11
C SER A 109 -31.21 6.09 -5.23
N LEU A 110 -30.33 7.04 -4.88
CA LEU A 110 -29.68 7.93 -5.86
C LEU A 110 -29.00 7.12 -6.97
N LEU A 111 -28.36 6.00 -6.62
CA LEU A 111 -27.75 5.09 -7.60
C LEU A 111 -28.78 4.50 -8.56
N ALA A 112 -29.93 4.03 -8.07
CA ALA A 112 -31.01 3.53 -8.93
C ALA A 112 -31.55 4.64 -9.85
N GLN A 113 -31.70 5.86 -9.34
CA GLN A 113 -32.17 6.99 -10.14
C GLN A 113 -31.16 7.35 -11.25
N MET A 114 -29.85 7.37 -10.94
CA MET A 114 -28.80 7.62 -11.93
C MET A 114 -28.70 6.52 -12.99
N MET A 115 -28.87 5.25 -12.59
CA MET A 115 -28.80 4.12 -13.52
C MET A 115 -30.04 4.00 -14.43
N ASN A 116 -31.21 4.44 -13.96
CA ASN A 116 -32.47 4.34 -14.71
C ASN A 116 -32.81 5.61 -15.51
N SER A 117 -32.09 6.71 -15.32
CA SER A 117 -32.30 7.98 -16.03
C SER A 117 -31.43 8.12 -17.30
N THR A 118 -30.71 7.06 -17.67
CA THR A 118 -29.91 6.96 -18.91
C THR A 118 -30.56 5.96 -19.86
#